data_AF-A0A954H916-F1
#
_entry.id   AF-A0A954H916-F1
#
_cell.length_a   1.000
_cell.length_b   1.000
_cell.length_c   1.000
_cell.angle_alpha   90.00
_cell.angle_beta   90.00
_cell.angle_gamma   90.00
#
_symmetry.space_group_name_H-M   'P 1'
#
loop_
_entity.id
_entity.type
_entity.pdbx_description
1 polymer ?
#
loop_
_entity_poly.entity_id
_entity_poly.type
_entity_poly.pdbx_seq_one_letter_code
_entity_poly.pdbx_strand_id
1 'polypeptide(L)'
;MPDIANVTVICFLASYILALAVEFLRLNNPSRWFRGLVLCLSSAGFLAHTIYLIVRSQRHGLPPLVGSSHDWFLVLSWLCVLYYLIRTLRDSRLALGIFLYPLVILLTLSAYFVSSDANALVSQNEGRGWALLHAAFLVFGMGGVLLSFISSMMFLFQHRRLKHKQAIPGGLKLPNLEKLARMNWWSVIVSVPLLTLGLASGFALTFYLKRTATEQ
;
A
#
# COMPACT_ATOMS: atom_id res chain seq x y z
N MET A 1 2.11 -26.47 -4.70
CA MET A 1 0.90 -26.22 -3.86
C MET A 1 0.35 -24.82 -4.16
N PRO A 2 -0.43 -24.68 -5.24
CA PRO A 2 -1.13 -23.44 -5.62
C PRO A 2 -2.34 -23.14 -4.70
N ASP A 3 -2.97 -24.16 -4.13
CA ASP A 3 -4.23 -23.99 -3.37
C ASP A 3 -4.05 -23.17 -2.09
N ILE A 4 -2.97 -23.41 -1.34
CA ILE A 4 -2.68 -22.66 -0.10
C ILE A 4 -2.40 -21.17 -0.36
N ALA A 5 -1.83 -20.82 -1.52
CA ALA A 5 -1.56 -19.44 -1.90
C ALA A 5 -2.87 -18.69 -2.18
N ASN A 6 -3.77 -19.31 -2.95
CA ASN A 6 -5.09 -18.74 -3.24
C ASN A 6 -5.91 -18.56 -1.95
N VAL A 7 -5.89 -19.56 -1.06
CA VAL A 7 -6.57 -19.49 0.24
C VAL A 7 -6.03 -18.32 1.07
N THR A 8 -4.71 -18.12 1.12
CA THR A 8 -4.13 -16.99 1.87
C THR A 8 -4.51 -15.62 1.29
N VAL A 9 -4.55 -15.46 -0.04
CA VAL A 9 -4.94 -14.18 -0.67
C VAL A 9 -6.41 -13.85 -0.41
N ILE A 10 -7.29 -14.85 -0.57
CA ILE A 10 -8.72 -14.68 -0.26
C ILE A 10 -8.90 -14.34 1.23
N CYS A 11 -8.12 -14.97 2.12
CA CYS A 11 -8.21 -14.73 3.56
C CYS A 11 -7.90 -13.28 3.94
N PHE A 12 -6.75 -12.72 3.50
CA PHE A 12 -6.45 -11.33 3.85
C PHE A 12 -7.34 -10.33 3.11
N LEU A 13 -7.75 -10.63 1.88
CA LEU A 13 -8.73 -9.82 1.13
C LEU A 13 -10.06 -9.74 1.87
N ALA A 14 -10.59 -10.90 2.31
CA ALA A 14 -11.81 -10.96 3.12
C ALA A 14 -11.65 -10.18 4.42
N SER A 15 -10.48 -10.27 5.08
CA SER A 15 -10.19 -9.49 6.28
C SER A 15 -10.23 -7.98 6.04
N TYR A 16 -9.72 -7.50 4.90
CA TYR A 16 -9.77 -6.09 4.52
C TYR A 16 -11.18 -5.62 4.13
N ILE A 17 -11.97 -6.47 3.46
CA ILE A 17 -13.39 -6.18 3.17
C ILE A 17 -14.18 -6.07 4.47
N LEU A 18 -13.99 -7.01 5.40
CA LEU A 18 -14.62 -6.96 6.72
C LEU A 18 -14.16 -5.73 7.51
N ALA A 19 -12.87 -5.37 7.48
CA ALA A 19 -12.38 -4.17 8.13
C ALA A 19 -13.02 -2.89 7.56
N LEU A 20 -13.24 -2.81 6.24
CA LEU A 20 -13.98 -1.72 5.61
C LEU A 20 -15.44 -1.68 6.06
N ALA A 21 -16.12 -2.83 6.10
CA ALA A 21 -17.50 -2.92 6.55
C ALA A 21 -17.64 -2.44 8.01
N VAL A 22 -16.72 -2.84 8.89
CA VAL A 22 -16.72 -2.40 10.29
C VAL A 22 -16.36 -0.91 10.42
N GLU A 23 -15.47 -0.36 9.58
CA GLU A 23 -15.25 1.11 9.53
C GLU A 23 -16.51 1.87 9.13
N PHE A 24 -17.30 1.33 8.21
CA PHE A 24 -18.58 1.93 7.84
C PHE A 24 -19.59 1.88 9.00
N LEU A 25 -19.65 0.78 9.74
CA LEU A 25 -20.47 0.69 10.95
C LEU A 25 -19.99 1.67 12.05
N ARG A 26 -18.68 1.88 12.15
CA ARG A 26 -18.06 2.80 13.10
C ARG A 26 -18.39 4.27 12.79
N LEU A 27 -18.67 4.63 11.53
CA LEU A 27 -19.21 5.95 11.16
C LEU A 27 -20.55 6.23 11.83
N ASN A 28 -21.40 5.22 11.98
CA ASN A 28 -22.72 5.39 12.55
C ASN A 28 -22.68 5.24 14.08
N ASN A 29 -21.79 4.39 14.60
CA ASN A 29 -21.64 4.13 16.03
C ASN A 29 -20.15 4.06 16.43
N PRO A 30 -19.55 5.15 16.98
CA PRO A 30 -18.11 5.24 17.25
C PRO A 30 -17.67 4.51 18.53
N SER A 31 -18.21 3.32 18.80
CA SER A 31 -17.86 2.52 19.98
C SER A 31 -16.40 2.08 19.98
N ARG A 32 -15.79 1.99 21.16
CA ARG A 32 -14.45 1.43 21.36
C ARG A 32 -14.35 -0.02 20.87
N TRP A 33 -15.47 -0.75 20.89
CA TRP A 33 -15.54 -2.14 20.44
C TRP A 33 -15.31 -2.25 18.93
N PHE A 34 -16.00 -1.44 18.11
CA PHE A 34 -15.79 -1.43 16.66
C PHE A 34 -14.36 -1.04 16.29
N ARG A 35 -13.74 -0.11 17.02
CA ARG A 35 -12.31 0.21 16.83
C ARG A 35 -11.42 -1.01 17.10
N GLY A 36 -11.66 -1.73 18.19
CA GLY A 36 -10.92 -2.95 18.53
C GLY A 36 -11.06 -4.01 17.44
N LEU A 37 -12.28 -4.19 16.92
CA LEU A 37 -12.56 -5.12 15.81
C LEU A 37 -11.84 -4.75 14.52
N VAL A 38 -11.90 -3.47 14.09
CA VAL A 38 -11.17 -3.04 12.89
C VAL A 38 -9.67 -3.28 13.06
N LEU A 39 -9.10 -2.91 14.21
CA LEU A 39 -7.67 -3.14 14.49
C LEU A 39 -7.31 -4.63 14.50
N CYS A 40 -8.17 -5.48 15.06
CA CYS A 40 -7.97 -6.93 15.08
C CYS A 40 -8.01 -7.51 13.66
N LEU A 41 -9.07 -7.23 12.89
CA LEU A 41 -9.21 -7.68 11.50
C LEU A 41 -8.06 -7.17 10.62
N SER A 42 -7.66 -5.93 10.80
CA SER A 42 -6.58 -5.33 10.00
C SER A 42 -5.23 -5.91 10.34
N SER A 43 -4.96 -6.12 11.63
CA SER A 43 -3.73 -6.78 12.08
C SER A 43 -3.69 -8.23 11.62
N ALA A 44 -4.79 -8.98 11.73
CA ALA A 44 -4.89 -10.36 11.27
C ALA A 44 -4.67 -10.47 9.74
N GLY A 45 -5.36 -9.63 8.96
CA GLY A 45 -5.17 -9.56 7.51
C GLY A 45 -3.75 -9.15 7.13
N PHE A 46 -3.17 -8.17 7.83
CA PHE A 46 -1.78 -7.74 7.63
C PHE A 46 -0.76 -8.83 7.94
N LEU A 47 -0.96 -9.61 9.02
CA LEU A 47 -0.11 -10.75 9.36
C LEU A 47 -0.18 -11.84 8.27
N ALA A 48 -1.40 -12.21 7.85
CA ALA A 48 -1.59 -13.18 6.78
C ALA A 48 -0.95 -12.72 5.46
N HIS A 49 -1.12 -11.43 5.12
CA HIS A 49 -0.52 -10.83 3.94
C HIS A 49 1.02 -10.79 4.01
N THR A 50 1.59 -10.52 5.19
CA THR A 50 3.03 -10.56 5.42
C THR A 50 3.58 -11.97 5.26
N ILE A 51 2.91 -12.96 5.85
CA ILE A 51 3.27 -14.38 5.71
C ILE A 51 3.23 -14.79 4.23
N TYR A 52 2.20 -14.39 3.50
CA TYR A 52 2.10 -14.66 2.06
C TYR A 52 3.30 -14.11 1.28
N LEU A 53 3.68 -12.85 1.51
CA LEU A 53 4.83 -12.22 0.84
C LEU A 53 6.15 -12.91 1.20
N ILE A 54 6.33 -13.34 2.46
CA ILE A 54 7.53 -14.08 2.90
C ILE A 54 7.60 -15.44 2.22
N VAL A 55 6.51 -16.23 2.26
CA VAL A 55 6.46 -17.56 1.64
C VAL A 55 6.70 -17.47 0.14
N ARG A 56 6.10 -16.47 -0.51
CA ARG A 56 6.28 -16.22 -1.95
C ARG A 56 7.73 -15.82 -2.27
N SER A 57 8.32 -14.94 -1.46
CA SER A 57 9.73 -14.56 -1.61
C SER A 57 10.67 -15.76 -1.51
N GLN A 58 10.42 -16.66 -0.56
CA GLN A 58 11.24 -17.87 -0.37
C GLN A 58 11.10 -18.82 -1.56
N ARG A 59 9.88 -19.03 -2.08
CA ARG A 59 9.64 -19.91 -3.24
C ARG A 59 10.31 -19.44 -4.51
N HIS A 60 10.28 -18.14 -4.79
CA HIS A 60 10.93 -17.57 -5.97
C HIS A 60 12.41 -17.26 -5.76
N GLY A 61 12.94 -17.45 -4.55
CA GLY A 61 14.31 -17.10 -4.20
C GLY A 61 14.64 -15.62 -4.44
N LEU A 62 13.63 -14.75 -4.51
CA LEU A 62 13.69 -13.35 -4.88
C LEU A 62 12.88 -12.51 -3.87
N PRO A 63 13.33 -11.30 -3.49
CA PRO A 63 12.51 -10.38 -2.70
C PRO A 63 11.19 -10.05 -3.41
N PRO A 64 10.07 -9.81 -2.69
CA PRO A 64 8.79 -9.52 -3.30
C PRO A 64 8.85 -8.32 -4.27
N LEU A 65 9.70 -7.34 -3.98
CA LEU A 65 9.83 -6.12 -4.78
C LEU A 65 10.39 -6.34 -6.19
N VAL A 66 11.05 -7.46 -6.45
CA VAL A 66 11.66 -7.78 -7.76
C VAL A 66 11.14 -9.09 -8.35
N GLY A 67 10.15 -9.72 -7.70
CA GLY A 67 9.60 -11.00 -8.09
C GLY A 67 8.74 -10.91 -9.35
N SER A 68 7.63 -10.17 -9.29
CA SER A 68 6.63 -10.11 -10.37
C SER A 68 5.79 -8.84 -10.27
N SER A 69 5.10 -8.47 -11.34
CA SER A 69 4.16 -7.34 -11.33
C SER A 69 3.01 -7.58 -10.34
N HIS A 70 2.57 -8.83 -10.16
CA HIS A 70 1.65 -9.22 -9.09
C HIS A 70 2.14 -8.81 -7.68
N ASP A 71 3.43 -9.03 -7.39
CA ASP A 71 4.01 -8.69 -6.08
C ASP A 71 4.02 -7.18 -5.82
N TRP A 72 4.14 -6.36 -6.85
CA TRP A 72 4.11 -4.90 -6.71
C TRP A 72 2.78 -4.38 -6.16
N PHE A 73 1.66 -4.89 -6.69
CA PHE A 73 0.33 -4.54 -6.20
C PHE A 73 0.12 -4.98 -4.75
N LEU A 74 0.63 -6.17 -4.40
CA LEU A 74 0.55 -6.69 -3.03
C LEU A 74 1.43 -5.91 -2.05
N VAL A 75 2.66 -5.57 -2.42
CA VAL A 75 3.55 -4.75 -1.59
C VAL A 75 2.98 -3.34 -1.40
N LEU A 76 2.40 -2.72 -2.44
CA LEU A 76 1.75 -1.41 -2.32
C LEU A 76 0.53 -1.47 -1.40
N SER A 77 -0.34 -2.47 -1.56
CA SER A 77 -1.49 -2.65 -0.66
C SER A 77 -1.04 -2.93 0.78
N TRP A 78 0.03 -3.70 0.97
CA TRP A 78 0.66 -3.94 2.28
C TRP A 78 1.17 -2.63 2.92
N LEU A 79 1.85 -1.76 2.16
CA LEU A 79 2.30 -0.45 2.64
C LEU A 79 1.12 0.46 3.04
N CYS A 80 0.03 0.45 2.28
CA CYS A 80 -1.18 1.20 2.62
C CYS A 80 -1.81 0.69 3.94
N VAL A 81 -1.88 -0.63 4.14
CA VAL A 81 -2.40 -1.21 5.40
C VAL A 81 -1.48 -0.90 6.58
N LEU A 82 -0.16 -0.98 6.39
CA LEU A 82 0.82 -0.60 7.41
C LEU A 82 0.64 0.87 7.82
N TYR A 83 0.51 1.77 6.83
CA TYR A 83 0.24 3.17 7.07
C TYR A 83 -1.07 3.37 7.85
N TYR A 84 -2.14 2.69 7.47
CA TYR A 84 -3.41 2.71 8.20
C TYR A 84 -3.21 2.34 9.68
N LEU A 85 -2.58 1.19 9.94
CA LEU A 85 -2.38 0.67 11.30
C LEU A 85 -1.59 1.66 12.15
N ILE A 86 -0.46 2.17 11.65
CA ILE A 86 0.36 3.16 12.36
C ILE A 86 -0.47 4.41 12.71
N ARG A 87 -1.28 4.90 11.78
CA ARG A 87 -2.08 6.12 11.98
C ARG A 87 -3.25 5.90 12.94
N THR A 88 -3.93 4.76 12.86
CA THR A 88 -5.07 4.42 13.74
C THR A 88 -4.64 4.08 15.17
N LEU A 89 -3.40 3.59 15.35
CA LEU A 89 -2.79 3.42 16.67
C LEU A 89 -2.46 4.78 17.31
N ARG A 90 -1.91 5.73 16.53
CA ARG A 90 -1.60 7.09 17.02
C ARG A 90 -2.83 7.97 17.23
N ASP A 91 -3.83 7.87 16.35
CA ASP A 91 -5.02 8.73 16.36
C ASP A 91 -6.32 7.90 16.31
N SER A 92 -6.86 7.62 17.50
CA SER A 92 -8.00 6.71 17.71
C SER A 92 -9.32 7.16 17.09
N ARG A 93 -9.46 8.44 16.70
CA ARG A 93 -10.71 9.01 16.16
C ARG A 93 -10.64 9.27 14.66
N LEU A 94 -9.51 8.96 14.04
CA LEU A 94 -9.26 9.25 12.64
C LEU A 94 -9.97 8.22 11.75
N ALA A 95 -10.86 8.69 10.90
CA ALA A 95 -11.64 7.86 9.98
C ALA A 95 -10.91 7.66 8.63
N LEU A 96 -9.63 7.27 8.67
CA LEU A 96 -8.83 7.04 7.45
C LEU A 96 -9.27 5.79 6.68
N GLY A 97 -9.77 4.77 7.40
CA GLY A 97 -10.03 3.45 6.84
C GLY A 97 -11.02 3.48 5.68
N ILE A 98 -12.05 4.34 5.76
CA ILE A 98 -13.09 4.45 4.72
C ILE A 98 -12.52 4.82 3.35
N PHE A 99 -11.44 5.59 3.32
CA PHE A 99 -10.81 6.00 2.07
C PHE A 99 -9.67 5.05 1.68
N LEU A 100 -8.95 4.52 2.67
CA LEU A 100 -7.74 3.73 2.44
C LEU A 100 -8.04 2.25 2.13
N TYR A 101 -9.03 1.62 2.77
CA TYR A 101 -9.37 0.22 2.49
C TYR A 101 -9.92 -0.02 1.08
N PRO A 102 -10.78 0.83 0.49
CA PRO A 102 -11.19 0.64 -0.90
C PRO A 102 -10.00 0.60 -1.86
N LEU A 103 -8.99 1.46 -1.62
CA LEU A 103 -7.75 1.44 -2.38
C LEU A 103 -6.95 0.15 -2.14
N VAL A 104 -6.81 -0.30 -0.89
CA VAL A 104 -6.14 -1.57 -0.56
C VAL A 104 -6.80 -2.75 -1.27
N ILE A 105 -8.13 -2.84 -1.20
CA ILE A 105 -8.92 -3.90 -1.83
C ILE A 105 -8.76 -3.84 -3.35
N LEU A 106 -8.83 -2.65 -3.95
CA LEU A 106 -8.62 -2.47 -5.38
C LEU A 106 -7.23 -2.95 -5.80
N LEU A 107 -6.17 -2.53 -5.10
CA LEU A 107 -4.81 -2.96 -5.39
C LEU A 107 -4.64 -4.48 -5.25
N THR A 108 -5.15 -5.08 -4.18
CA THR A 108 -5.11 -6.53 -3.98
C THR A 108 -5.87 -7.27 -5.08
N LEU A 109 -7.04 -6.77 -5.49
CA LEU A 109 -7.83 -7.38 -6.56
C LEU A 109 -7.15 -7.22 -7.93
N SER A 110 -6.54 -6.06 -8.19
CA SER A 110 -5.75 -5.80 -9.40
C SER A 110 -4.58 -6.77 -9.55
N ALA A 111 -4.02 -7.27 -8.45
CA ALA A 111 -2.94 -8.25 -8.49
C ALA A 111 -3.33 -9.56 -9.21
N TYR A 112 -4.63 -9.92 -9.25
CA TYR A 112 -5.11 -11.11 -9.98
C TYR A 112 -5.15 -10.93 -11.49
N PHE A 113 -5.18 -9.69 -11.98
CA PHE A 113 -5.28 -9.38 -13.42
C PHE A 113 -3.90 -9.16 -14.07
N VAL A 114 -2.83 -9.31 -13.30
CA VAL A 114 -1.47 -9.00 -13.72
C VAL A 114 -0.61 -10.26 -13.60
N SER A 115 0.42 -10.36 -14.44
CA SER A 115 1.31 -11.52 -14.48
C SER A 115 1.94 -11.81 -13.11
N SER A 116 1.82 -13.07 -12.70
CA SER A 116 2.47 -13.63 -11.52
C SER A 116 3.84 -14.23 -11.82
N ASP A 117 4.25 -14.22 -13.08
CA ASP A 117 5.48 -14.84 -13.54
C ASP A 117 6.70 -14.09 -13.00
N ALA A 118 7.71 -14.86 -12.60
CA ALA A 118 8.94 -14.31 -12.09
C ALA A 118 9.66 -13.53 -13.19
N ASN A 119 10.14 -12.34 -12.86
CA ASN A 119 10.85 -11.50 -13.81
C ASN A 119 12.24 -12.11 -14.11
N ALA A 120 12.35 -12.79 -15.25
CA ALA A 120 13.54 -13.52 -15.68
C ALA A 120 14.80 -12.64 -15.79
N LEU A 121 14.60 -11.33 -15.98
CA LEU A 121 15.70 -10.35 -16.05
C LEU A 121 16.42 -10.17 -14.70
N VAL A 122 15.80 -10.51 -13.57
CA VAL A 122 16.44 -10.38 -12.24
C VAL A 122 17.09 -11.68 -11.79
N SER A 123 16.59 -12.85 -12.24
CA SER A 123 17.08 -14.15 -11.79
C SER A 123 18.49 -14.49 -12.26
N GLN A 124 19.02 -13.80 -13.27
CA GLN A 124 20.34 -14.08 -13.88
C GLN A 124 21.41 -13.00 -13.64
N ASN A 125 21.11 -11.96 -12.85
CA ASN A 125 21.93 -10.73 -12.85
C ASN A 125 22.86 -10.57 -11.63
N GLU A 126 24.12 -10.23 -11.89
CA GLU A 126 25.09 -9.72 -10.89
C GLU A 126 24.66 -8.37 -10.26
N GLY A 127 23.68 -7.67 -10.87
CA GLY A 127 23.12 -6.39 -10.43
C GLY A 127 21.94 -6.47 -9.45
N ARG A 128 21.72 -7.61 -8.78
CA ARG A 128 20.53 -7.84 -7.92
C ARG A 128 20.34 -6.80 -6.81
N GLY A 129 21.43 -6.28 -6.23
CA GLY A 129 21.38 -5.20 -5.25
C GLY A 129 20.86 -3.88 -5.82
N TRP A 130 21.32 -3.52 -7.02
CA TRP A 130 20.85 -2.32 -7.74
C TRP A 130 19.38 -2.43 -8.14
N ALA A 131 18.95 -3.60 -8.62
CA ALA A 131 17.55 -3.85 -8.94
C ALA A 131 16.65 -3.73 -7.70
N LEU A 132 17.11 -4.23 -6.54
CA LEU A 132 16.37 -4.09 -5.28
C LEU A 132 16.29 -2.63 -4.83
N LEU A 133 17.40 -1.87 -4.91
CA LEU A 133 17.43 -0.46 -4.56
C LEU A 133 16.48 0.37 -5.46
N HIS A 134 16.54 0.13 -6.77
CA HIS A 134 15.65 0.71 -7.77
C HIS A 134 14.18 0.44 -7.43
N ALA A 135 13.83 -0.83 -7.21
CA ALA A 135 12.47 -1.24 -6.89
C ALA A 135 12.01 -0.65 -5.55
N ALA A 136 12.88 -0.56 -4.54
CA ALA A 136 12.56 0.05 -3.26
C ALA A 136 12.22 1.54 -3.40
N PHE A 137 13.06 2.31 -4.10
CA PHE A 137 12.78 3.72 -4.34
C PHE A 137 11.45 3.95 -5.06
N LEU A 138 11.16 3.15 -6.09
CA LEU A 138 9.90 3.24 -6.81
C LEU A 138 8.70 2.86 -5.95
N VAL A 139 8.77 1.76 -5.17
CA VAL A 139 7.62 1.30 -4.38
C VAL A 139 7.28 2.29 -3.26
N PHE A 140 8.29 2.85 -2.58
CA PHE A 140 8.06 3.88 -1.57
C PHE A 140 7.59 5.20 -2.19
N GLY A 141 8.12 5.58 -3.36
CA GLY A 141 7.68 6.75 -4.11
C GLY A 141 6.21 6.64 -4.53
N MET A 142 5.80 5.52 -5.12
CA MET A 142 4.41 5.26 -5.48
C MET A 142 3.50 5.20 -4.25
N GLY A 143 3.98 4.58 -3.16
CA GLY A 143 3.26 4.57 -1.89
C GLY A 143 2.90 5.98 -1.42
N GLY A 144 3.86 6.92 -1.49
CA GLY A 144 3.59 8.31 -1.17
C GLY A 144 2.65 9.00 -2.17
N VAL A 145 2.71 8.70 -3.48
CA VAL A 145 1.74 9.21 -4.47
C VAL A 145 0.32 8.72 -4.16
N LEU A 146 0.15 7.44 -3.80
CA LEU A 146 -1.14 6.89 -3.39
C LEU A 146 -1.66 7.58 -2.12
N LEU A 147 -0.79 7.84 -1.14
CA LEU A 147 -1.16 8.59 0.07
C LEU A 147 -1.54 10.04 -0.24
N SER A 148 -0.88 10.68 -1.21
CA SER A 148 -1.24 12.01 -1.72
C SER A 148 -2.61 11.98 -2.39
N PHE A 149 -2.89 10.98 -3.23
CA PHE A 149 -4.19 10.78 -3.86
C PHE A 149 -5.31 10.64 -2.83
N ILE A 150 -5.12 9.76 -1.82
CA ILE A 150 -6.09 9.57 -0.74
C ILE A 150 -6.27 10.86 0.08
N SER A 151 -5.18 11.55 0.43
CA SER A 151 -5.24 12.82 1.19
C SER A 151 -6.00 13.90 0.41
N SER A 152 -5.80 13.97 -0.90
CA SER A 152 -6.49 14.91 -1.80
C SER A 152 -7.98 14.56 -1.95
N MET A 153 -8.31 13.27 -2.08
CA MET A 153 -9.71 12.82 -2.11
C MET A 153 -10.44 13.15 -0.81
N MET A 154 -9.80 12.90 0.34
CA MET A 154 -10.32 13.30 1.66
C MET A 154 -10.46 14.82 1.79
N PHE A 155 -9.51 15.60 1.24
CA PHE A 155 -9.55 17.06 1.26
C PHE A 155 -10.76 17.58 0.49
N LEU A 156 -11.00 17.09 -0.74
CA LEU A 156 -12.15 17.48 -1.55
C LEU A 156 -13.47 17.11 -0.88
N PHE A 157 -13.56 15.91 -0.30
CA PHE A 157 -14.74 15.48 0.44
C PHE A 157 -15.04 16.44 1.60
N GLN A 158 -14.04 16.80 2.40
CA GLN A 158 -14.25 17.72 3.51
C GLN A 158 -14.50 19.16 3.10
N HIS A 159 -13.84 19.63 2.05
CA HIS A 159 -14.07 20.96 1.51
C HIS A 159 -15.53 21.11 1.06
N ARG A 160 -16.06 20.12 0.33
CA ARG A 160 -17.48 20.07 -0.05
C ARG A 160 -18.39 20.01 1.18
N ARG A 161 -18.09 19.14 2.16
CA ARG A 161 -18.89 19.00 3.39
C ARG A 161 -19.03 20.32 4.15
N LEU A 162 -17.92 21.04 4.32
CA LEU A 162 -17.89 22.32 5.04
C LEU A 162 -18.62 23.42 4.26
N LYS A 163 -18.46 23.44 2.93
CA LYS A 163 -19.21 24.36 2.06
C LYS A 163 -20.74 24.16 2.17
N HIS A 164 -21.19 22.91 2.29
CA HIS A 164 -22.61 22.57 2.42
C HIS A 164 -23.10 22.44 3.88
N LYS A 165 -22.29 22.84 4.88
CA LYS A 165 -22.61 22.79 6.33
C LYS A 165 -23.10 21.42 6.84
N GLN A 166 -22.63 20.34 6.24
CA GLN A 166 -23.03 18.98 6.63
C GLN A 166 -22.27 18.50 7.89
N ALA A 167 -23.00 17.94 8.86
CA ALA A 167 -22.41 17.33 10.05
C ALA A 167 -21.68 16.02 9.70
N ILE A 168 -20.65 15.66 10.48
CA ILE A 168 -20.05 14.32 10.39
C ILE A 168 -20.96 13.36 11.17
N PRO A 169 -21.44 12.26 10.56
CA PRO A 169 -22.16 11.22 11.29
C PRO A 169 -21.29 10.62 12.41
N GLY A 170 -21.88 10.42 13.59
CA GLY A 170 -21.34 9.54 14.63
C GLY A 170 -20.02 9.96 15.30
N GLY A 171 -19.72 11.26 15.45
CA GLY A 171 -18.66 11.73 16.38
C GLY A 171 -17.21 11.35 16.04
N LEU A 172 -16.95 10.72 14.89
CA LEU A 172 -15.61 10.55 14.33
C LEU A 172 -15.04 11.88 13.87
N LYS A 173 -13.72 12.03 13.96
CA LYS A 173 -13.02 13.25 13.54
C LYS A 173 -12.30 12.97 12.23
N LEU A 174 -12.80 13.55 11.15
CA LEU A 174 -11.99 13.72 9.95
C LEU A 174 -10.88 14.75 10.27
N PRO A 175 -9.63 14.51 9.83
CA PRO A 175 -8.53 15.45 10.06
C PRO A 175 -8.84 16.81 9.44
N ASN A 176 -8.58 17.94 10.10
CA ASN A 176 -8.90 19.25 9.52
C ASN A 176 -8.22 19.48 8.14
N LEU A 177 -8.73 20.45 7.36
CA LEU A 177 -8.24 20.77 6.01
C LEU A 177 -6.72 21.02 6.00
N GLU A 178 -6.19 21.70 7.02
CA GLU A 178 -4.76 21.98 7.15
C GLU A 178 -3.93 20.70 7.36
N LYS A 179 -4.38 19.78 8.22
CA LYS A 179 -3.71 18.49 8.46
C LYS A 179 -3.74 17.63 7.19
N LEU A 180 -4.84 17.64 6.43
CA LEU A 180 -4.92 16.95 5.14
C LEU A 180 -3.98 17.57 4.10
N ALA A 181 -3.95 18.89 3.98
CA ALA A 181 -3.03 19.59 3.09
C ALA A 181 -1.56 19.31 3.46
N ARG A 182 -1.24 19.30 4.75
CA ARG A 182 0.09 18.97 5.28
C ARG A 182 0.47 17.52 5.01
N MET A 183 -0.45 16.57 5.23
CA MET A 183 -0.24 15.15 4.89
C MET A 183 0.00 14.97 3.39
N ASN A 184 -0.79 15.65 2.55
CA ASN A 184 -0.62 15.63 1.11
C ASN A 184 0.75 16.19 0.69
N TRP A 185 1.12 17.36 1.22
CA TRP A 185 2.39 18.01 0.94
C TRP A 185 3.59 17.13 1.31
N TRP A 186 3.59 16.55 2.52
CA TRP A 186 4.65 15.62 2.93
C TRP A 186 4.68 14.34 2.09
N SER A 187 3.52 13.84 1.68
CA SER A 187 3.46 12.67 0.81
C SER A 187 4.11 12.99 -0.55
N VAL A 188 3.79 14.14 -1.15
CA VAL A 188 4.37 14.57 -2.44
C VAL A 188 5.87 14.85 -2.32
N ILE A 189 6.30 15.62 -1.32
CA ILE A 189 7.70 16.02 -1.19
C ILE A 189 8.64 14.83 -0.92
N VAL A 190 8.15 13.76 -0.31
CA VAL A 190 8.90 12.52 -0.12
C VAL A 190 8.83 11.65 -1.39
N SER A 191 7.67 11.60 -2.05
CA SER A 191 7.47 10.76 -3.25
C SER A 191 8.32 11.19 -4.42
N VAL A 192 8.37 12.50 -4.70
CA VAL A 192 9.05 13.02 -5.90
C VAL A 192 10.54 12.66 -5.90
N PRO A 193 11.32 12.93 -4.83
CA PRO A 193 12.72 12.49 -4.77
C PRO A 193 12.87 10.98 -4.88
N LEU A 194 12.01 10.19 -4.21
CA LEU A 194 12.09 8.73 -4.28
C LEU A 194 11.84 8.20 -5.69
N LEU A 195 10.83 8.72 -6.40
CA LEU A 195 10.57 8.36 -7.79
C LEU A 195 11.72 8.78 -8.71
N THR A 196 12.29 9.97 -8.50
CA THR A 196 13.45 10.44 -9.27
C THR A 196 14.68 9.57 -9.04
N LEU A 197 14.98 9.20 -7.79
CA LEU A 197 16.07 8.29 -7.45
C LEU A 197 15.83 6.87 -7.99
N GLY A 198 14.58 6.40 -7.96
CA GLY A 198 14.15 5.18 -8.62
C GLY A 198 14.45 5.23 -10.11
N LEU A 199 14.00 6.26 -10.82
CA LEU A 199 14.26 6.42 -12.24
C LEU A 199 15.77 6.47 -12.56
N ALA A 200 16.54 7.28 -11.82
CA ALA A 200 17.98 7.43 -11.99
C ALA A 200 18.74 6.10 -11.76
N SER A 201 18.38 5.35 -10.73
CA SER A 201 18.97 4.03 -10.46
C SER A 201 18.63 3.00 -11.54
N GLY A 202 17.46 3.10 -12.18
CA GLY A 202 17.09 2.28 -13.32
C GLY A 202 17.95 2.56 -14.55
N PHE A 203 18.23 3.83 -14.83
CA PHE A 203 19.20 4.21 -15.88
C PHE A 203 20.60 3.69 -15.57
N ALA A 204 21.07 3.82 -14.33
CA ALA A 204 22.37 3.30 -13.90
C ALA A 204 22.47 1.78 -14.09
N LEU A 205 21.41 1.02 -13.73
CA LEU A 205 21.35 -0.43 -13.95
C LEU A 205 21.46 -0.77 -15.44
N THR A 206 20.72 -0.07 -16.30
CA THR A 206 20.76 -0.28 -17.75
C THR A 206 22.17 -0.02 -18.31
N PHE A 207 22.83 1.04 -17.85
CA PHE A 207 24.19 1.37 -18.26
C PHE A 207 25.21 0.32 -17.80
N TYR A 208 25.07 -0.17 -16.55
CA TYR A 208 25.92 -1.23 -16.00
C TYR A 208 25.81 -2.51 -16.82
N LEU A 209 24.58 -2.95 -17.12
CA LEU A 209 24.32 -4.15 -17.92
C LEU A 209 24.83 -4.02 -19.36
N LYS A 210 24.71 -2.83 -19.96
CA LYS A 210 25.24 -2.60 -21.31
C LYS A 210 26.77 -2.69 -21.34
N ARG A 211 27.44 -2.16 -20.30
CA ARG A 211 28.90 -2.17 -20.22
C ARG A 211 29.46 -3.58 -20.06
N THR A 212 28.89 -4.40 -19.18
CA THR A 212 29.33 -5.80 -19.00
C THR A 212 29.11 -6.65 -20.25
N ALA A 213 28.04 -6.39 -21.01
CA ALA A 213 27.79 -7.07 -22.29
C ALA A 213 28.74 -6.65 -23.43
N THR A 214 29.48 -5.54 -23.29
CA THR A 214 30.44 -5.08 -24.31
C THR A 214 31.86 -5.57 -24.03
N GLU A 215 32.14 -6.05 -22.81
CA GLU A 215 33.46 -6.57 -22.39
C GLU A 215 33.58 -8.10 -22.54
N GLN A 216 32.52 -8.78 -22.99
CA GLN A 216 32.49 -10.21 -23.37
C GLN A 216 32.46 -10.36 -24.89
#